data_AF-A0A328RFZ4-F1
#
_entry.id   AF-A0A328RFZ4-F1
#
_cell.length_a   1.000
_cell.length_b   1.000
_cell.length_c   1.000
_cell.angle_alpha   90.00
_cell.angle_beta   90.00
_cell.angle_gamma   90.00
#
_symmetry.space_group_name_H-M   'P 1'
#
loop_
_entity.id
_entity.type
_entity.pdbx_description
1 polymer ?
#
loop_
_entity_poly.entity_id
_entity_poly.type
_entity_poly.pdbx_seq_one_letter_code
_entity_poly.pdbx_strand_id
1 'polypeptide(L)'
;MFHSQESIFLSAQCDSQCFGCFLDSDKIFSLDKWKTIFSNGSFFSYFKSSRFFNVFGGDPCLNLFFLPLVRFLNKEGCFVRVWVSPSVSVESIVEAQSYVNEWCIYVPAFESEYYQLQVGDHSFSDFLKKVDDLRSDHVDFKLHTGVTMNNAAYLPELVEFALQKNIKLVLHYNKKAISKELRKDIHYFEHHSFVRVLKMCSDYTLCSCKVPASDSYFSKALFFSEWRSFFRRIQTYFRV
;
A
#
# COMPACT_ATOMS: atom_id res chain seq x y z
N MET A 1 18.36 12.69 -1.70
CA MET A 1 17.89 13.08 -0.35
C MET A 1 16.78 12.10 0.03
N PHE A 2 16.94 11.28 1.07
CA PHE A 2 15.85 10.40 1.51
C PHE A 2 14.76 11.30 2.09
N HIS A 3 13.56 11.24 1.51
CA HIS A 3 12.46 12.03 2.05
C HIS A 3 12.09 11.50 3.45
N SER A 4 11.97 12.40 4.41
CA SER A 4 11.44 12.07 5.74
C SER A 4 10.03 11.51 5.57
N GLN A 5 9.79 10.35 6.18
CA GLN A 5 8.49 9.72 6.22
C GLN A 5 8.08 9.45 7.65
N GLU A 6 6.78 9.51 7.89
CA GLU A 6 6.12 9.12 9.13
C GLU A 6 4.95 8.18 8.80
N SER A 7 4.66 7.28 9.71
CA SER A 7 3.69 6.19 9.52
C SER A 7 2.64 6.26 10.64
N ILE A 8 1.38 6.48 10.25
CA ILE A 8 0.25 6.64 11.16
C ILE A 8 -0.65 5.41 11.07
N PHE A 9 -0.69 4.64 12.16
CA PHE A 9 -1.64 3.56 12.34
C PHE A 9 -2.97 4.15 12.87
N LEU A 10 -3.94 4.34 11.98
CA LEU A 10 -5.16 5.10 12.28
C LEU A 10 -6.30 4.23 12.82
N SER A 11 -6.44 3.00 12.35
CA SER A 11 -7.61 2.16 12.64
C SER A 11 -7.23 0.71 12.92
N ALA A 12 -7.97 0.05 13.81
CA ALA A 12 -7.99 -1.40 14.01
C ALA A 12 -9.37 -1.97 13.66
N GLN A 13 -10.27 -1.14 13.13
CA GLN A 13 -11.52 -1.60 12.53
C GLN A 13 -11.25 -1.92 11.07
N CYS A 14 -11.78 -3.04 10.58
CA CYS A 14 -11.61 -3.52 9.22
C CYS A 14 -12.80 -4.40 8.87
N ASP A 15 -13.38 -4.18 7.69
CA ASP A 15 -14.47 -5.03 7.19
C ASP A 15 -13.94 -6.33 6.55
N SER A 16 -12.65 -6.39 6.20
CA SER A 16 -12.00 -7.63 5.73
C SER A 16 -11.53 -8.49 6.91
N GLN A 17 -11.79 -9.80 6.83
CA GLN A 17 -11.23 -10.82 7.74
C GLN A 17 -10.02 -11.50 7.08
N CYS A 18 -8.94 -10.73 6.90
CA CYS A 18 -7.77 -11.24 6.18
C CYS A 18 -7.06 -12.37 6.95
N PHE A 19 -6.65 -13.41 6.22
CA PHE A 19 -5.90 -14.54 6.79
C PHE A 19 -4.61 -14.06 7.48
N GLY A 20 -4.47 -14.38 8.77
CA GLY A 20 -3.28 -14.01 9.56
C GLY A 20 -3.12 -12.51 9.85
N CYS A 21 -4.14 -11.66 9.62
CA CYS A 21 -4.12 -10.28 10.08
C CYS A 21 -4.38 -10.22 11.59
N PHE A 22 -3.44 -9.63 12.32
CA PHE A 22 -3.57 -9.27 13.73
C PHE A 22 -3.42 -7.75 13.84
N LEU A 23 -4.52 -7.08 14.14
CA LEU A 23 -4.57 -5.63 14.34
C LEU A 23 -4.13 -5.30 15.76
N ASP A 24 -3.11 -4.46 15.87
CA ASP A 24 -2.54 -4.02 17.14
C ASP A 24 -3.36 -2.83 17.66
N SER A 25 -4.38 -3.12 18.48
CA SER A 25 -5.27 -2.10 19.04
C SER A 25 -4.55 -1.10 19.94
N ASP A 26 -3.42 -1.50 20.53
CA ASP A 26 -2.69 -0.69 21.52
C ASP A 26 -1.98 0.51 20.87
N LYS A 27 -1.84 0.50 19.54
CA LYS A 27 -1.22 1.57 18.76
C LYS A 27 -2.18 2.69 18.36
N ILE A 28 -3.46 2.59 18.72
CA ILE A 28 -4.48 3.54 18.29
C ILE A 28 -4.75 4.56 19.39
N PHE A 29 -4.69 5.83 19.03
CA PHE A 29 -5.15 6.88 19.91
C PHE A 29 -6.68 6.83 20.08
N SER A 30 -7.14 6.99 21.32
CA SER A 30 -8.56 7.15 21.60
C SER A 30 -9.14 8.37 20.88
N LEU A 31 -10.47 8.38 20.72
CA LEU A 31 -11.18 9.48 20.08
C LEU A 31 -10.86 10.84 20.74
N ASP A 32 -10.86 10.90 22.08
CA ASP A 32 -10.55 12.13 22.82
C ASP A 32 -9.08 12.55 22.65
N LYS A 33 -8.18 11.57 22.51
CA LYS A 33 -6.77 11.85 22.25
C LYS A 33 -6.60 12.48 20.87
N TRP A 34 -7.25 11.95 19.83
CA TRP A 34 -7.26 12.57 18.50
C TRP A 34 -7.84 13.99 18.51
N LYS A 35 -8.97 14.21 19.18
CA LYS A 35 -9.54 15.56 19.33
C LYS A 35 -8.53 16.52 19.94
N THR A 36 -7.87 16.11 21.02
CA THR A 36 -6.85 16.90 21.70
C THR A 36 -5.65 17.20 20.79
N ILE A 37 -5.19 16.21 20.01
CA ILE A 37 -4.08 16.38 19.08
C ILE A 37 -4.39 17.47 18.06
N PHE A 38 -5.58 17.44 17.45
CA PHE A 38 -6.02 18.42 16.46
C PHE A 38 -6.35 19.79 17.07
N SER A 39 -7.10 19.85 18.18
CA SER A 39 -7.56 21.11 18.77
C SER A 39 -6.41 21.97 19.30
N ASN A 40 -5.36 21.32 19.82
CA ASN A 40 -4.24 22.02 20.46
C ASN A 40 -3.09 22.31 19.48
N GLY A 41 -3.24 22.00 18.19
CA GLY A 41 -2.17 22.14 17.20
C GLY A 41 -0.93 21.28 17.51
N SER A 42 -1.10 20.24 18.33
CA SER A 42 0.01 19.45 18.89
C SER A 42 0.43 18.28 18.00
N PHE A 43 -0.11 18.18 16.78
CA PHE A 43 0.12 17.07 15.86
C PHE A 43 1.62 16.74 15.69
N PHE A 44 2.45 17.73 15.40
CA PHE A 44 3.88 17.52 15.20
C PHE A 44 4.69 17.33 16.49
N SER A 45 4.04 17.39 17.66
CA SER A 45 4.63 16.93 18.92
C SER A 45 4.46 15.42 19.12
N TYR A 46 3.45 14.81 18.49
CA TYR A 46 3.20 13.36 18.53
C TYR A 46 3.79 12.63 17.34
N PHE A 47 3.75 13.25 16.16
CA PHE A 47 4.25 12.68 14.92
C PHE A 47 5.43 13.49 14.41
N LYS A 48 6.47 12.82 13.89
CA LYS A 48 7.62 13.52 13.33
C LYS A 48 7.17 14.36 12.14
N SER A 49 7.53 15.64 12.15
CA SER A 49 7.40 16.50 10.96
C SER A 49 8.13 15.87 9.78
N SER A 50 7.35 15.44 8.79
CA SER A 50 7.79 14.62 7.67
C SER A 50 7.12 15.10 6.39
N ARG A 51 7.80 14.94 5.25
CA ARG A 51 7.20 15.31 3.96
C ARG A 51 6.18 14.27 3.49
N PHE A 52 6.37 13.01 3.88
CA PHE A 52 5.51 11.89 3.50
C PHE A 52 4.84 11.32 4.75
N PHE A 53 3.53 11.13 4.68
CA PHE A 53 2.75 10.46 5.70
C PHE A 53 2.08 9.22 5.09
N ASN A 54 2.37 8.06 5.65
CA ASN A 54 1.70 6.82 5.31
C ASN A 54 0.58 6.58 6.32
N VAL A 55 -0.67 6.58 5.88
CA VAL A 55 -1.84 6.28 6.72
C VAL A 55 -2.28 4.85 6.42
N PHE A 56 -2.34 4.02 7.45
CA PHE A 56 -2.69 2.60 7.34
C PHE A 56 -3.34 2.10 8.64
N GLY A 57 -3.75 0.85 8.67
CA GLY A 57 -4.52 0.27 9.77
C GLY A 57 -5.22 -1.00 9.33
N GLY A 58 -6.35 -1.33 9.95
CA GLY A 58 -7.37 -2.18 9.36
C GLY A 58 -7.90 -1.55 8.07
N ASP A 59 -9.00 -0.82 8.18
CA ASP A 59 -9.46 0.14 7.18
C ASP A 59 -9.39 1.55 7.80
N PRO A 60 -8.42 2.39 7.36
CA PRO A 60 -8.32 3.76 7.82
C PRO A 60 -9.59 4.57 7.58
N CYS A 61 -10.35 4.30 6.51
CA CYS A 61 -11.51 5.10 6.12
C CYS A 61 -12.69 4.96 7.08
N LEU A 62 -12.74 3.86 7.84
CA LEU A 62 -13.75 3.65 8.89
C LEU A 62 -13.49 4.53 10.13
N ASN A 63 -12.29 5.09 10.29
CA ASN A 63 -11.98 5.95 11.43
C ASN A 63 -12.54 7.37 11.20
N LEU A 64 -13.30 7.88 12.18
CA LEU A 64 -13.90 9.22 12.15
C LEU A 64 -12.89 10.37 11.93
N PHE A 65 -11.60 10.16 12.24
CA PHE A 65 -10.53 11.13 12.04
C PHE A 65 -9.82 11.01 10.69
N PHE A 66 -10.15 10.04 9.85
CA PHE A 66 -9.51 9.86 8.55
C PHE A 66 -9.58 11.11 7.68
N LEU A 67 -10.79 11.58 7.37
CA LEU A 67 -10.99 12.79 6.56
C LEU A 67 -10.38 14.05 7.20
N PRO A 68 -10.61 14.34 8.50
CA PRO A 68 -9.91 15.43 9.18
C PRO A 68 -8.38 15.36 9.06
N LEU A 69 -7.80 14.17 9.23
CA LEU A 69 -6.35 13.95 9.17
C LEU A 69 -5.79 14.22 7.77
N VAL A 70 -6.36 13.60 6.74
CA VAL A 70 -5.81 13.76 5.37
C VAL A 70 -6.01 15.19 4.87
N ARG A 71 -7.11 15.86 5.23
CA ARG A 71 -7.33 17.29 4.94
C ARG A 71 -6.31 18.17 5.64
N PHE A 72 -6.01 17.91 6.91
CA PHE A 72 -4.99 18.63 7.67
C PHE A 72 -3.61 18.47 7.01
N LEU A 73 -3.17 17.23 6.77
CA LEU A 73 -1.87 16.95 6.15
C LEU A 73 -1.73 17.58 4.77
N ASN A 74 -2.80 17.53 3.95
CA ASN A 74 -2.82 18.16 2.64
C ASN A 74 -2.67 19.69 2.73
N LYS A 75 -3.37 20.35 3.67
CA LYS A 75 -3.22 21.79 3.93
C LYS A 75 -1.82 22.18 4.38
N GLU A 76 -1.17 21.32 5.17
CA GLU A 76 0.24 21.48 5.56
C GLU A 76 1.24 21.19 4.42
N GLY A 77 0.75 20.92 3.19
CA GLY A 77 1.61 20.64 2.03
C GLY A 77 2.31 19.28 2.11
N CYS A 78 1.84 18.37 2.95
CA CYS A 78 2.40 17.03 3.08
C CYS A 78 1.91 16.10 1.96
N PHE A 79 2.75 15.15 1.56
CA PHE A 79 2.35 14.07 0.67
C PHE A 79 1.69 12.94 1.48
N VAL A 80 0.42 12.64 1.20
CA VAL A 80 -0.36 11.62 1.90
C VAL A 80 -0.47 10.36 1.04
N ARG A 81 0.04 9.24 1.55
CA ARG A 81 -0.16 7.90 0.99
C ARG A 81 -1.08 7.11 1.91
N VAL A 82 -2.18 6.59 1.39
CA VAL A 82 -3.12 5.76 2.15
C VAL A 82 -3.03 4.32 1.68
N TRP A 83 -2.89 3.40 2.62
CA TRP A 83 -2.87 1.97 2.37
C TRP A 83 -4.16 1.33 2.88
N VAL A 84 -4.81 0.56 2.03
CA VAL A 84 -6.16 0.04 2.28
C VAL A 84 -6.27 -1.42 1.88
N SER A 85 -7.13 -2.14 2.60
CA SER A 85 -7.62 -3.45 2.18
C SER A 85 -8.48 -3.31 0.92
N PRO A 86 -8.69 -4.42 0.19
CA PRO A 86 -9.63 -4.42 -0.92
C PRO A 86 -11.10 -4.29 -0.49
N SER A 87 -11.43 -4.23 0.81
CA SER A 87 -12.81 -4.00 1.28
C SER A 87 -13.24 -2.54 1.25
N VAL A 88 -12.30 -1.59 1.33
CA VAL A 88 -12.60 -0.15 1.41
C VAL A 88 -13.61 0.28 0.34
N SER A 89 -14.60 1.08 0.71
CA SER A 89 -15.63 1.51 -0.24
C SER A 89 -15.05 2.44 -1.31
N VAL A 90 -15.62 2.41 -2.51
CA VAL A 90 -15.23 3.33 -3.61
C VAL A 90 -15.58 4.76 -3.19
N GLU A 91 -16.73 4.93 -2.55
CA GLU A 91 -17.25 6.22 -2.08
C GLU A 91 -16.27 6.91 -1.12
N SER A 92 -15.69 6.17 -0.17
CA SER A 92 -14.71 6.73 0.77
C SER A 92 -13.41 7.14 0.09
N ILE A 93 -12.96 6.38 -0.92
CA ILE A 93 -11.77 6.75 -1.71
C ILE A 93 -12.05 8.03 -2.50
N VAL A 94 -13.19 8.10 -3.19
CA VAL A 94 -13.62 9.23 -4.02
C VAL A 94 -13.82 10.49 -3.17
N GLU A 95 -14.39 10.38 -1.97
CA GLU A 95 -14.56 11.52 -1.05
C GLU A 95 -13.22 12.13 -0.60
N ALA A 96 -12.21 11.28 -0.40
CA ALA A 96 -10.90 11.71 0.08
C ALA A 96 -9.88 12.01 -1.03
N GLN A 97 -10.22 11.75 -2.31
CA GLN A 97 -9.25 11.76 -3.42
C GLN A 97 -8.52 13.11 -3.61
N SER A 98 -9.16 14.24 -3.29
CA SER A 98 -8.53 15.56 -3.41
C SER A 98 -7.45 15.83 -2.35
N TYR A 99 -7.42 15.01 -1.29
CA TYR A 99 -6.51 15.19 -0.15
C TYR A 99 -5.44 14.09 -0.07
N VAL A 100 -5.64 12.97 -0.78
CA VAL A 100 -4.73 11.83 -0.82
C VAL A 100 -3.95 11.86 -2.13
N ASN A 101 -2.62 11.85 -2.03
CA ASN A 101 -1.76 11.86 -3.20
C ASN A 101 -1.56 10.48 -3.81
N GLU A 102 -1.67 9.42 -3.00
CA GLU A 102 -1.43 8.06 -3.46
C GLU A 102 -2.26 7.04 -2.67
N TRP A 103 -3.13 6.33 -3.38
CA TRP A 103 -3.83 5.16 -2.85
C TRP A 103 -3.05 3.88 -3.15
N CYS A 104 -2.88 3.03 -2.14
CA CYS A 104 -2.25 1.71 -2.26
C CYS A 104 -3.26 0.65 -1.81
N ILE A 105 -3.84 -0.05 -2.78
CA ILE A 105 -4.87 -1.08 -2.56
C ILE A 105 -4.20 -2.45 -2.53
N TYR A 106 -4.46 -3.21 -1.48
CA TYR A 106 -3.90 -4.56 -1.32
C TYR A 106 -4.60 -5.57 -2.24
N VAL A 107 -3.81 -6.40 -2.92
CA VAL A 107 -4.27 -7.53 -3.75
C VAL A 107 -3.44 -8.78 -3.45
N PRO A 108 -3.91 -9.71 -2.59
CA PRO A 108 -3.07 -10.82 -2.13
C PRO A 108 -2.74 -11.84 -3.22
N ALA A 109 -3.65 -12.03 -4.18
CA ALA A 109 -3.47 -12.92 -5.32
C ALA A 109 -4.42 -12.57 -6.47
N PHE A 110 -4.18 -13.20 -7.61
CA PHE A 110 -4.95 -13.05 -8.84
C PHE A 110 -5.78 -14.31 -9.18
N GLU A 111 -5.82 -15.27 -8.26
CA GLU A 111 -6.62 -16.49 -8.37
C GLU A 111 -7.77 -16.39 -7.37
N SER A 112 -9.00 -16.69 -7.81
CA SER A 112 -10.23 -16.39 -7.06
C SER A 112 -10.32 -17.12 -5.72
N GLU A 113 -10.02 -18.43 -5.68
CA GLU A 113 -10.12 -19.24 -4.46
C GLU A 113 -9.10 -18.78 -3.42
N TYR A 114 -7.86 -18.58 -3.85
CA TYR A 114 -6.78 -18.08 -3.01
C TYR A 114 -7.02 -16.64 -2.59
N TYR A 115 -7.55 -15.78 -3.47
CA TYR A 115 -7.93 -14.42 -3.12
C TYR A 115 -8.93 -14.43 -1.97
N GLN A 116 -10.03 -15.17 -2.10
CA GLN A 116 -11.08 -15.25 -1.09
C GLN A 116 -10.54 -15.85 0.23
N LEU A 117 -9.69 -16.88 0.16
CA LEU A 117 -9.00 -17.43 1.32
C LEU A 117 -8.20 -16.36 2.07
N GLN A 118 -7.59 -15.41 1.36
CA GLN A 118 -6.74 -14.37 1.95
C GLN A 118 -7.52 -13.16 2.47
N VAL A 119 -8.66 -12.79 1.89
CA VAL A 119 -9.40 -11.57 2.25
C VAL A 119 -10.73 -11.83 3.00
N GLY A 120 -11.19 -13.08 3.04
CA GLY A 120 -12.44 -13.47 3.68
C GLY A 120 -13.64 -13.33 2.73
N ASP A 121 -14.64 -12.56 3.13
CA ASP A 121 -15.96 -12.52 2.46
C ASP A 121 -16.00 -11.74 1.13
N HIS A 122 -14.87 -11.16 0.70
CA HIS A 122 -14.80 -10.41 -0.56
C HIS A 122 -14.40 -11.30 -1.73
N SER A 123 -15.18 -11.28 -2.81
CA SER A 123 -14.86 -12.03 -4.02
C SER A 123 -13.84 -11.29 -4.89
N PHE A 124 -13.11 -12.05 -5.71
CA PHE A 124 -12.21 -11.46 -6.70
C PHE A 124 -12.98 -10.65 -7.76
N SER A 125 -14.20 -11.06 -8.11
CA SER A 125 -15.09 -10.29 -9.00
C SER A 125 -15.44 -8.92 -8.44
N ASP A 126 -15.71 -8.80 -7.14
CA ASP A 126 -16.01 -7.51 -6.50
C ASP A 126 -14.79 -6.58 -6.55
N PHE A 127 -13.59 -7.14 -6.40
CA PHE A 127 -12.34 -6.40 -6.56
C PHE A 127 -12.15 -5.90 -7.99
N LEU A 128 -12.40 -6.73 -9.00
CA LEU A 128 -12.32 -6.32 -10.41
C LEU A 128 -13.30 -5.19 -10.72
N LYS A 129 -14.55 -5.32 -10.23
CA LYS A 129 -15.56 -4.26 -10.37
C LYS A 129 -15.09 -2.96 -9.70
N LYS A 130 -14.56 -3.03 -8.48
CA LYS A 130 -14.00 -1.87 -7.76
C LYS A 130 -12.87 -1.18 -8.52
N VAL A 131 -11.99 -1.96 -9.16
CA VAL A 131 -10.92 -1.42 -10.02
C VAL A 131 -11.51 -0.65 -11.20
N ASP A 132 -12.56 -1.17 -11.82
CA ASP A 132 -13.22 -0.51 -12.95
C ASP A 132 -13.98 0.74 -12.50
N ASP A 133 -14.68 0.70 -11.36
CA ASP A 133 -15.39 1.83 -10.76
C ASP A 133 -14.41 2.98 -10.41
N LEU A 134 -13.33 2.69 -9.68
CA LEU A 134 -12.30 3.68 -9.34
C LEU A 134 -11.66 4.34 -10.57
N ARG A 135 -11.47 3.55 -11.64
CA ARG A 135 -10.96 4.06 -12.90
C ARG A 135 -11.95 4.96 -13.61
N SER A 136 -13.24 4.62 -13.56
CA SER A 136 -14.31 5.44 -14.14
C SER A 136 -14.41 6.80 -13.44
N ASP A 137 -14.13 6.83 -12.14
CA ASP A 137 -14.05 8.04 -11.32
C ASP A 137 -12.70 8.77 -11.41
N HIS A 138 -11.79 8.31 -12.29
CA HIS A 138 -10.45 8.88 -12.51
C HIS A 138 -9.54 8.93 -11.27
N VAL A 139 -9.73 7.99 -10.33
CA VAL A 139 -8.86 7.87 -9.15
C VAL A 139 -7.50 7.29 -9.56
N ASP A 140 -6.38 7.97 -9.22
CA ASP A 140 -5.03 7.37 -9.33
C ASP A 140 -4.75 6.49 -8.11
N PHE A 141 -4.54 5.20 -8.36
CA PHE A 141 -4.21 4.23 -7.33
C PHE A 141 -3.16 3.25 -7.83
N LYS A 142 -2.54 2.58 -6.87
CA LYS A 142 -1.59 1.49 -7.10
C LYS A 142 -2.08 0.24 -6.43
N LEU A 143 -1.77 -0.89 -7.03
CA LEU A 143 -1.90 -2.18 -6.39
C LEU A 143 -0.62 -2.50 -5.64
N HIS A 144 -0.74 -3.20 -4.52
CA HIS A 144 0.43 -3.79 -3.87
C HIS A 144 0.13 -5.21 -3.37
N THR A 145 1.17 -6.03 -3.35
CA THR A 145 1.06 -7.38 -2.82
C THR A 145 2.34 -7.83 -2.14
N GLY A 146 2.14 -8.62 -1.08
CA GLY A 146 3.19 -9.31 -0.38
C GLY A 146 3.51 -10.63 -1.08
N VAL A 147 4.71 -10.75 -1.65
CA VAL A 147 5.12 -12.00 -2.30
C VAL A 147 5.59 -13.00 -1.23
N THR A 148 5.03 -14.21 -1.32
CA THR A 148 5.36 -15.40 -0.52
C THR A 148 5.71 -16.56 -1.45
N MET A 149 6.17 -17.67 -0.87
CA MET A 149 6.27 -18.93 -1.60
C MET A 149 4.92 -19.41 -2.14
N ASN A 150 3.81 -19.03 -1.50
CA ASN A 150 2.47 -19.56 -1.81
C ASN A 150 1.77 -18.81 -2.95
N ASN A 151 2.09 -17.53 -3.17
CA ASN A 151 1.48 -16.72 -4.23
C ASN A 151 2.46 -16.32 -5.35
N ALA A 152 3.74 -16.70 -5.25
CA ALA A 152 4.73 -16.40 -6.27
C ALA A 152 4.37 -16.91 -7.67
N ALA A 153 3.67 -18.05 -7.74
CA ALA A 153 3.23 -18.64 -8.99
C ALA A 153 2.22 -17.76 -9.75
N TYR A 154 1.45 -16.92 -9.06
CA TYR A 154 0.40 -16.06 -9.62
C TYR A 154 0.88 -14.63 -9.98
N LEU A 155 2.19 -14.37 -9.83
CA LEU A 155 2.74 -13.06 -10.16
C LEU A 155 2.66 -12.70 -11.65
N PRO A 156 2.90 -13.63 -12.61
CA PRO A 156 2.77 -13.32 -14.02
C PRO A 156 1.40 -12.73 -14.37
N GLU A 157 0.32 -13.36 -13.90
CA GLU A 157 -1.07 -12.96 -14.17
C GLU A 157 -1.39 -11.61 -13.51
N LEU A 158 -0.94 -11.39 -12.26
CA LEU A 158 -1.12 -10.11 -11.58
C LEU A 158 -0.37 -8.97 -12.30
N VAL A 159 0.85 -9.24 -12.79
CA VAL A 159 1.64 -8.27 -13.55
C VAL A 159 1.00 -7.97 -14.89
N GLU A 160 0.53 -9.00 -15.61
CA GLU A 160 -0.18 -8.84 -16.87
C GLU A 160 -1.44 -7.99 -16.69
N PHE A 161 -2.24 -8.27 -15.66
CA PHE A 161 -3.41 -7.47 -15.32
C PHE A 161 -3.07 -6.01 -15.06
N ALA A 162 -2.05 -5.74 -14.25
CA ALA A 162 -1.59 -4.40 -13.96
C ALA A 162 -1.16 -3.65 -15.23
N LEU A 163 -0.49 -4.33 -16.17
CA LEU A 163 -0.11 -3.76 -17.46
C LEU A 163 -1.32 -3.47 -18.36
N GLN A 164 -2.23 -4.44 -18.53
CA GLN A 164 -3.43 -4.30 -19.34
C GLN A 164 -4.32 -3.15 -18.83
N LYS A 165 -4.46 -3.02 -17.51
CA LYS A 165 -5.23 -1.96 -16.86
C LYS A 165 -4.42 -0.68 -16.63
N ASN A 166 -3.16 -0.60 -17.05
CA ASN A 166 -2.31 0.58 -16.85
C ASN A 166 -2.23 1.04 -15.37
N ILE A 167 -2.22 0.09 -14.43
CA ILE A 167 -2.16 0.32 -12.99
C ILE A 167 -0.74 0.04 -12.50
N LYS A 168 -0.20 0.91 -11.64
CA LYS A 168 1.11 0.68 -11.02
C LYS A 168 0.99 -0.46 -10.01
N LEU A 169 1.99 -1.35 -9.98
CA LEU A 169 2.04 -2.50 -9.09
C LEU A 169 3.30 -2.44 -8.21
N VAL A 170 3.12 -2.62 -6.91
CA VAL A 170 4.21 -2.71 -5.92
C VAL A 170 4.26 -4.11 -5.36
N LEU A 171 5.24 -4.89 -5.81
CA LEU A 171 5.57 -6.19 -5.24
C LEU A 171 6.52 -5.95 -4.06
N HIS A 172 6.22 -6.52 -2.90
CA HIS A 172 7.12 -6.44 -1.75
C HIS A 172 7.32 -7.81 -1.11
N TYR A 173 8.54 -8.09 -0.67
CA TYR A 173 8.85 -9.40 -0.10
C TYR A 173 9.91 -9.32 1.00
N ASN A 174 9.83 -10.25 1.95
CA ASN A 174 10.86 -10.41 2.96
C ASN A 174 12.04 -11.20 2.36
N LYS A 175 13.23 -10.57 2.34
CA LYS A 175 14.45 -11.22 1.82
C LYS A 175 14.68 -12.58 2.48
N LYS A 176 14.48 -12.73 3.79
CA LYS A 176 14.80 -13.97 4.52
C LYS A 176 13.82 -15.10 4.21
N ALA A 177 12.58 -14.78 3.85
CA ALA A 177 11.52 -15.77 3.61
C ALA A 177 11.52 -16.37 2.19
N ILE A 178 12.26 -15.77 1.24
CA ILE A 178 12.27 -16.18 -0.17
C ILE A 178 13.66 -16.66 -0.59
N SER A 179 13.71 -17.76 -1.36
CA SER A 179 14.95 -18.32 -1.93
C SER A 179 15.68 -17.35 -2.87
N LYS A 180 16.97 -17.59 -3.15
CA LYS A 180 17.74 -16.69 -4.03
C LYS A 180 17.24 -16.74 -5.47
N GLU A 181 16.77 -17.90 -5.90
CA GLU A 181 16.22 -18.22 -7.21
C GLU A 181 14.92 -17.44 -7.41
N LEU A 182 13.95 -17.63 -6.51
CA LEU A 182 12.66 -16.93 -6.60
C LEU A 182 12.82 -15.41 -6.51
N ARG A 183 13.81 -14.89 -5.77
CA ARG A 183 14.13 -13.45 -5.81
C ARG A 183 14.50 -12.96 -7.22
N LYS A 184 15.23 -13.74 -8.01
CA LYS A 184 15.57 -13.36 -9.39
C LYS A 184 14.31 -13.29 -10.24
N ASP A 185 13.41 -14.25 -10.07
CA ASP A 185 12.14 -14.32 -10.81
C ASP A 185 11.23 -13.13 -10.45
N ILE A 186 11.13 -12.77 -9.18
CA ILE A 186 10.39 -11.56 -8.77
C ILE A 186 11.04 -10.30 -9.37
N HIS A 187 12.37 -10.20 -9.32
CA HIS A 187 13.12 -9.06 -9.87
C HIS A 187 13.14 -9.01 -11.41
N TYR A 188 12.69 -10.07 -12.09
CA TYR A 188 12.47 -10.04 -13.53
C TYR A 188 11.46 -8.96 -13.85
N PHE A 189 10.31 -8.93 -13.16
CA PHE A 189 9.21 -7.99 -13.43
C PHE A 189 9.56 -6.50 -13.31
N GLU A 190 10.67 -6.13 -12.65
CA GLU A 190 11.17 -4.73 -12.63
C GLU A 190 11.52 -4.17 -14.02
N HIS A 191 11.58 -5.01 -15.06
CA HIS A 191 11.73 -4.54 -16.45
C HIS A 191 10.50 -3.76 -16.95
N HIS A 192 9.32 -4.02 -16.39
CA HIS A 192 8.12 -3.24 -16.67
C HIS A 192 8.10 -1.95 -15.87
N SER A 193 7.89 -0.80 -16.53
CA SER A 193 7.88 0.52 -15.88
C SER A 193 6.78 0.70 -14.83
N PHE A 194 5.72 -0.12 -14.90
CA PHE A 194 4.59 -0.12 -13.97
C PHE A 194 4.85 -0.92 -12.70
N VAL A 195 5.87 -1.79 -12.68
CA VAL A 195 6.15 -2.67 -11.56
C VAL A 195 7.30 -2.10 -10.72
N ARG A 196 7.12 -2.10 -9.40
CA ARG A 196 8.18 -1.84 -8.42
C ARG A 196 8.34 -3.06 -7.55
N VAL A 197 9.59 -3.47 -7.33
CA VAL A 197 9.92 -4.58 -6.44
C VAL A 197 10.68 -4.05 -5.23
N LEU A 198 10.07 -4.20 -4.05
CA LEU A 198 10.58 -3.77 -2.76
C LEU A 198 11.12 -4.96 -1.98
N LYS A 199 12.42 -4.93 -1.77
CA LYS A 199 13.11 -5.92 -0.94
C LYS A 199 13.12 -5.43 0.51
N MET A 200 12.32 -6.07 1.34
CA MET A 200 12.15 -5.70 2.74
C MET A 200 13.07 -6.54 3.64
N CYS A 201 13.44 -5.95 4.78
CA CYS A 201 14.40 -6.54 5.73
C CYS A 201 13.73 -7.03 7.02
N SER A 202 12.59 -6.46 7.39
CA SER A 202 11.81 -6.89 8.55
C SER A 202 10.93 -8.11 8.24
N ASP A 203 10.67 -8.88 9.29
CA ASP A 203 9.63 -9.91 9.29
C ASP A 203 8.29 -9.20 9.53
N TYR A 204 7.64 -8.72 8.46
CA TYR A 204 6.27 -8.25 8.54
C TYR A 204 5.34 -9.35 8.02
N THR A 205 4.25 -9.57 8.74
CA THR A 205 3.17 -10.47 8.32
C THR A 205 2.54 -9.87 7.06
N LEU A 206 2.40 -10.67 6.01
CA LEU A 206 1.89 -10.19 4.72
C LEU A 206 0.36 -10.19 4.77
N CYS A 207 -0.22 -9.12 5.29
CA CYS A 207 -1.66 -8.90 5.31
C CYS A 207 -1.97 -7.45 4.95
N SER A 208 -3.21 -7.15 4.57
CA SER A 208 -3.66 -5.79 4.20
C SER A 208 -3.31 -4.74 5.25
N CYS A 209 -3.32 -5.15 6.53
CA CYS A 209 -3.13 -4.29 7.68
C CYS A 209 -1.66 -4.06 8.09
N LYS A 210 -0.72 -4.80 7.49
CA LYS A 210 0.73 -4.67 7.72
C LYS A 210 1.43 -4.39 6.41
N VAL A 211 1.54 -3.09 6.14
CA VAL A 211 2.03 -2.55 4.87
C VAL A 211 3.54 -2.36 4.93
N PRO A 212 4.25 -2.41 3.79
CA PRO A 212 5.70 -2.25 3.77
C PRO A 212 6.14 -0.88 4.32
N ALA A 213 5.29 0.14 4.27
CA ALA A 213 5.55 1.47 4.84
C ALA A 213 5.71 1.49 6.38
N SER A 214 5.33 0.42 7.08
CA SER A 214 5.63 0.27 8.50
C SER A 214 7.11 -0.01 8.79
N ASP A 215 7.89 -0.45 7.79
CA ASP A 215 9.32 -0.69 7.89
C ASP A 215 10.11 0.61 7.70
N SER A 216 11.05 0.89 8.59
CA SER A 216 11.95 2.06 8.50
C SER A 216 12.81 2.05 7.22
N TYR A 217 13.02 0.88 6.62
CA TYR A 217 13.74 0.70 5.36
C TYR A 217 12.90 1.01 4.11
N PHE A 218 11.58 1.20 4.24
CA PHE A 218 10.68 1.36 3.09
C PHE A 218 11.08 2.47 2.12
N SER A 219 11.31 3.70 2.60
CA SER A 219 11.75 4.82 1.72
C SER A 219 13.01 4.48 0.94
N LYS A 220 13.95 3.78 1.58
CA LYS A 220 15.20 3.37 0.95
C LYS A 220 14.96 2.27 -0.08
N ALA A 221 14.12 1.28 0.23
CA ALA A 221 13.74 0.23 -0.71
C ALA A 221 13.02 0.77 -1.94
N LEU A 222 12.06 1.69 -1.75
CA LEU A 222 11.31 2.32 -2.82
C LEU A 222 12.23 3.13 -3.73
N PHE A 223 13.06 4.01 -3.16
CA PHE A 223 14.04 4.79 -3.91
C PHE A 223 14.95 3.88 -4.75
N PHE A 224 15.50 2.81 -4.17
CA PHE A 224 16.35 1.89 -4.92
C PHE A 224 15.59 1.14 -6.02
N SER A 225 14.31 0.82 -5.81
CA SER A 225 13.48 0.19 -6.85
C SER A 225 13.27 1.12 -8.03
N GLU A 226 12.93 2.39 -7.76
CA GLU A 226 12.77 3.42 -8.79
C GLU A 226 14.08 3.66 -9.55
N TRP A 227 15.19 3.75 -8.83
CA TRP A 227 16.52 3.92 -9.40
C TRP A 227 16.90 2.74 -10.29
N ARG A 228 16.75 1.49 -9.81
CA ARG A 228 16.99 0.28 -10.63
C ARG A 228 16.13 0.26 -11.89
N SER A 229 14.84 0.56 -11.79
CA SER A 229 13.93 0.61 -12.93
C SER A 229 14.33 1.70 -13.95
N PHE A 230 14.81 2.86 -13.48
CA PHE A 230 15.35 3.91 -14.35
C PHE A 230 16.59 3.45 -15.12
N PHE A 231 17.60 2.89 -14.44
CA PHE A 231 18.82 2.42 -15.11
C PHE A 231 18.58 1.27 -16.07
N ARG A 232 17.68 0.33 -15.75
CA ARG A 232 17.31 -0.75 -16.68
C ARG A 232 16.71 -0.21 -17.97
N ARG A 233 15.81 0.78 -17.89
CA ARG A 233 15.22 1.41 -19.08
C ARG A 233 16.27 2.09 -19.96
N ILE A 234 17.22 2.78 -19.34
CA ILE A 234 18.37 3.35 -20.04
C ILE A 234 19.16 2.24 -20.75
N GLN A 235 19.50 1.16 -20.05
CA GLN A 235 20.24 0.04 -20.64
C GLN A 235 19.51 -0.61 -21.82
N THR A 236 18.18 -0.77 -21.75
CA THR A 236 17.38 -1.29 -22.86
C THR A 236 17.41 -0.35 -24.06
N TYR A 237 17.36 0.97 -23.83
CA TYR A 237 17.41 1.97 -24.90
C TYR A 237 18.75 1.98 -25.64
N PHE A 238 19.87 1.78 -24.92
CA PHE A 238 21.22 1.73 -25.49
C PHE A 238 21.66 0.35 -26.00
N ARG A 239 20.80 -0.67 -25.92
CA ARG A 239 21.03 -2.02 -26.49
C ARG A 239 20.37 -2.22 -27.87
N VAL A 240 19.72 -1.19 -28.38
CA VAL A 240 19.22 -1.07 -29.76
C VAL A 240 20.28 -0.35 -30.58
#